data_AF-A0A7C1TMS7-F1
#
_entry.id   AF-A0A7C1TMS7-F1
#
_cell.length_a   1.000
_cell.length_b   1.000
_cell.length_c   1.000
_cell.angle_alpha   90.00
_cell.angle_beta   90.00
_cell.angle_gamma   90.00
#
_symmetry.space_group_name_H-M   'P 1'
#
loop_
_entity.id
_entity.type
_entity.pdbx_description
1 polymer ?
#
loop_
_entity_poly.entity_id
_entity_poly.type
_entity_poly.pdbx_seq_one_letter_code
_entity_poly.pdbx_strand_id
1 'polypeptide(L)'
;EAWAALKAARWELPLPVVVLGGIYGGWFAVSEAAAMTALYVLLVEVFLYREITLRALPRIMRESMIVVGGILLILGVSLAFTNYLVDAEVPVKLFEWTRAHIDDRITFLALLNVVLLILGAFLDIFSALVIMVPLLLPVALGYGISPIHLGIIFLANMQLGYLTPPVGLNLFIASYRFQRPVEEVYRATLPFLLVLLVAVLLITYLPLLWYA
;
A
#
# COMPACT_ATOMS: atom_id res chain seq x y z
N GLU A 1 6.98 -28.48 12.71
CA GLU A 1 7.19 -27.02 12.73
C GLU A 1 5.89 -26.24 12.64
N ALA A 2 5.04 -26.48 11.62
CA ALA A 2 3.75 -25.79 11.46
C ALA A 2 2.83 -25.79 12.71
N TRP A 3 2.73 -26.92 13.43
CA TRP A 3 1.87 -27.01 14.63
C TRP A 3 2.41 -26.23 15.85
N ALA A 4 3.74 -26.14 15.98
CA ALA A 4 4.37 -25.36 17.04
C ALA A 4 4.23 -23.85 16.75
N ALA A 5 4.38 -23.45 15.49
CA ALA A 5 4.11 -22.09 15.04
C ALA A 5 2.63 -21.71 15.23
N LEU A 6 1.70 -22.63 14.94
CA LEU A 6 0.26 -22.40 15.15
C LEU A 6 -0.09 -22.23 16.64
N LYS A 7 0.56 -22.99 17.53
CA LYS A 7 0.41 -22.80 18.99
C LYS A 7 1.03 -21.50 19.47
N ALA A 8 2.16 -21.07 18.89
CA ALA A 8 2.81 -19.82 19.21
C ALA A 8 1.96 -18.61 18.77
N ALA A 9 1.35 -18.66 17.57
CA ALA A 9 0.51 -17.59 17.01
C ALA A 9 -0.98 -17.71 17.36
N ARG A 10 -1.37 -18.57 18.32
CA ARG A 10 -2.78 -18.89 18.61
C ARG A 10 -3.64 -17.67 18.97
N TRP A 11 -3.02 -16.63 19.52
CA TRP A 11 -3.70 -15.38 19.90
C TRP A 11 -3.62 -14.32 18.81
N GLU A 12 -2.75 -14.46 17.81
CA GLU A 12 -2.70 -13.54 16.67
C GLU A 12 -3.60 -14.01 15.52
N LEU A 13 -3.80 -15.33 15.38
CA LEU A 13 -4.61 -15.93 14.32
C LEU A 13 -6.06 -15.43 14.23
N PRO A 14 -6.77 -15.10 15.34
CA PRO A 14 -8.14 -14.59 15.27
C PRO A 14 -8.23 -13.17 14.72
N LEU A 15 -7.16 -12.36 14.79
CA LEU A 15 -7.20 -10.94 14.44
C LEU A 15 -7.68 -10.67 13.00
N PRO A 16 -7.10 -11.29 11.95
CA PRO A 16 -7.57 -11.07 10.58
C PRO A 16 -9.04 -11.45 10.40
N VAL A 17 -9.51 -12.51 11.07
CA VAL A 17 -10.88 -13.01 10.95
C VAL A 17 -11.86 -12.04 11.62
N VAL A 18 -11.53 -11.54 12.82
CA VAL A 18 -12.38 -10.58 13.54
C VAL A 18 -12.43 -9.24 12.82
N VAL A 19 -11.29 -8.76 12.32
CA VAL A 19 -11.21 -7.48 11.60
C VAL A 19 -11.92 -7.55 10.27
N LEU A 20 -11.58 -8.52 9.41
CA LEU A 20 -12.20 -8.65 8.09
C LEU A 20 -13.67 -9.03 8.22
N GLY A 21 -14.01 -9.99 9.10
CA GLY A 21 -15.39 -10.39 9.35
C GLY A 21 -16.25 -9.27 9.92
N GLY A 22 -15.68 -8.43 10.80
CA GLY A 22 -16.37 -7.27 11.35
C GLY A 22 -16.60 -6.15 10.34
N ILE A 23 -15.63 -5.88 9.47
CA ILE A 23 -15.74 -4.88 8.40
C ILE A 23 -16.71 -5.36 7.32
N TYR A 24 -16.50 -6.55 6.74
CA TYR A 24 -17.35 -7.08 5.66
C TYR A 24 -18.75 -7.46 6.15
N GLY A 25 -18.89 -7.82 7.43
CA GLY A 25 -20.20 -8.06 8.04
C GLY A 25 -20.99 -6.77 8.32
N GLY A 26 -20.38 -5.58 8.22
CA GLY A 26 -21.00 -4.29 8.52
C GLY A 26 -21.15 -3.98 10.01
N TRP A 27 -20.45 -4.70 10.89
CA TRP A 27 -20.53 -4.52 12.34
C TRP A 27 -19.58 -3.44 12.84
N PHE A 28 -18.46 -3.22 12.12
CA PHE A 28 -17.47 -2.21 12.47
C PHE A 28 -17.14 -1.31 11.28
N ALA A 29 -17.04 -0.02 11.56
CA ALA A 29 -16.34 0.90 10.68
C ALA A 29 -14.84 0.59 10.67
N VAL A 30 -14.13 1.01 9.61
CA VAL A 30 -12.67 0.79 9.49
C VAL A 30 -11.90 1.40 10.67
N SER A 31 -12.33 2.56 11.16
CA SER A 31 -11.75 3.23 12.32
C SER A 31 -11.96 2.44 13.62
N GLU A 32 -13.15 1.86 13.81
CA GLU A 32 -13.49 1.05 14.98
C GLU A 32 -12.72 -0.28 14.98
N ALA A 33 -12.62 -0.92 13.81
CA ALA A 33 -11.83 -2.13 13.63
C ALA A 33 -10.35 -1.89 13.96
N ALA A 34 -9.78 -0.74 13.57
CA ALA A 34 -8.42 -0.36 13.91
C ALA A 34 -8.24 -0.16 15.43
N ALA A 35 -9.17 0.55 16.10
CA ALA A 35 -9.14 0.75 17.54
C ALA A 35 -9.24 -0.57 18.31
N MET A 36 -10.14 -1.46 17.89
CA MET A 36 -10.30 -2.79 18.46
C MET A 36 -9.05 -3.67 18.28
N THR A 37 -8.44 -3.62 17.09
CA THR A 37 -7.19 -4.34 16.82
C THR A 37 -6.07 -3.85 17.72
N ALA A 38 -5.90 -2.53 17.86
CA ALA A 38 -4.88 -1.95 18.72
C ALA A 38 -5.09 -2.33 20.19
N LEU A 39 -6.34 -2.31 20.68
CA LEU A 39 -6.68 -2.75 22.03
C LEU A 39 -6.39 -4.23 22.23
N TYR A 40 -6.75 -5.07 21.27
CA TYR A 40 -6.52 -6.51 21.32
C TYR A 40 -5.02 -6.83 21.34
N VAL A 41 -4.25 -6.26 20.42
CA VAL A 41 -2.79 -6.44 20.36
C VAL A 41 -2.15 -5.97 21.66
N LEU A 42 -2.56 -4.82 22.19
CA LEU A 42 -2.05 -4.33 23.48
C LEU A 42 -2.32 -5.32 24.61
N LEU A 43 -3.53 -5.89 24.69
CA LEU A 43 -3.86 -6.88 25.72
C LEU A 43 -3.03 -8.16 25.56
N VAL A 44 -2.88 -8.65 24.33
CA VAL A 44 -2.17 -9.89 24.02
C VAL A 44 -0.67 -9.75 24.26
N GLU A 45 -0.04 -8.70 23.76
CA GLU A 45 1.40 -8.44 23.88
C GLU A 45 1.82 -8.17 25.34
N VAL A 46 1.02 -7.39 26.07
CA VAL A 46 1.37 -6.97 27.44
C VAL A 46 1.02 -8.04 28.47
N PHE A 47 -0.17 -8.67 28.37
CA PHE A 47 -0.66 -9.56 29.42
C PHE A 47 -0.46 -11.04 29.12
N LEU A 48 -0.61 -11.48 27.86
CA LEU A 48 -0.51 -12.88 27.49
C LEU A 48 0.92 -13.29 27.15
N TYR A 49 1.54 -12.66 26.15
CA TYR A 49 2.93 -12.95 25.76
C TYR A 49 3.95 -12.28 26.68
N ARG A 50 3.60 -11.14 27.29
CA ARG A 50 4.48 -10.35 28.17
C ARG A 50 5.79 -9.93 27.50
N GLU A 51 5.75 -9.75 26.19
CA GLU A 51 6.90 -9.27 25.40
C GLU A 51 7.11 -7.77 25.62
N ILE A 52 6.04 -7.04 25.92
CA ILE A 52 6.06 -5.59 26.15
C ILE A 52 5.74 -5.27 27.61
N THR A 53 6.68 -4.59 28.28
CA THR A 53 6.42 -4.08 29.64
C THR A 53 5.53 -2.84 29.60
N LEU A 54 4.65 -2.67 30.59
CA LEU A 54 3.78 -1.47 30.72
C LEU A 54 4.59 -0.15 30.72
N ARG A 55 5.84 -0.19 31.15
CA ARG A 55 6.74 0.97 31.15
C ARG A 55 7.29 1.31 29.76
N ALA A 56 7.32 0.34 28.84
CA ALA A 56 7.73 0.54 27.45
C ALA A 56 6.59 1.12 26.59
N LEU A 57 5.33 0.98 27.00
CA LEU A 57 4.17 1.47 26.24
C LEU A 57 4.29 2.95 25.82
N PRO A 58 4.61 3.92 26.71
CA PRO A 58 4.69 5.33 26.31
C PRO A 58 5.78 5.57 25.25
N ARG A 59 6.88 4.82 25.31
CA ARG A 59 7.95 4.90 24.32
C ARG A 59 7.49 4.38 22.96
N ILE A 60 6.86 3.19 22.92
CA ILE A 60 6.35 2.57 21.69
C ILE A 60 5.26 3.46 21.05
N MET A 61 4.36 4.00 21.87
CA MET A 61 3.35 4.95 21.41
C MET A 61 4.01 6.19 20.80
N ARG A 62 5.03 6.77 21.44
CA ARG A 62 5.76 7.93 20.90
C ARG A 62 6.45 7.60 19.57
N GLU A 63 7.17 6.49 19.50
CA GLU A 63 7.86 6.05 18.28
C GLU A 63 6.85 5.83 17.13
N SER A 64 5.71 5.22 17.41
CA SER A 64 4.61 5.06 16.44
C SER A 64 4.03 6.40 15.98
N MET A 65 3.82 7.32 16.93
CA MET A 65 3.28 8.66 16.63
C MET A 65 4.23 9.53 15.80
N ILE A 66 5.55 9.32 15.87
CA ILE A 66 6.51 10.02 15.01
C ILE A 66 6.28 9.67 13.53
N VAL A 67 6.04 8.39 13.24
CA VAL A 67 5.74 7.92 11.87
C VAL A 67 4.41 8.52 11.39
N VAL A 68 3.37 8.47 12.23
CA VAL A 68 2.06 9.07 11.93
C VAL A 68 2.17 10.58 11.71
N GLY A 69 2.96 11.28 12.52
CA GLY A 69 3.20 12.71 12.38
C GLY A 69 3.84 13.07 11.04
N GLY A 70 4.81 12.28 10.56
CA GLY A 70 5.39 12.42 9.23
C GLY A 70 4.34 12.30 8.12
N ILE A 71 3.46 11.31 8.21
CA ILE A 71 2.36 11.10 7.25
C ILE A 71 1.40 12.31 7.25
N LEU A 72 1.03 12.83 8.43
CA LEU A 72 0.15 14.00 8.54
C LEU A 72 0.75 15.26 7.93
N LEU A 73 2.06 15.48 8.09
CA LEU A 73 2.76 16.62 7.46
C LEU A 73 2.75 16.50 5.92
N ILE A 74 3.05 15.32 5.39
CA ILE A 74 3.00 15.06 3.95
C ILE A 74 1.58 15.26 3.41
N LEU A 75 0.58 14.76 4.14
CA LEU A 75 -0.83 14.93 3.79
C LEU A 75 -1.23 16.42 3.74
N GLY A 76 -0.82 17.20 4.74
CA GLY A 76 -1.11 18.65 4.77
C GLY A 76 -0.51 19.40 3.58
N VAL A 77 0.78 19.18 3.29
CA VAL A 77 1.45 19.82 2.15
C VAL A 77 0.86 19.35 0.83
N SER A 78 0.54 18.07 0.70
CA SER A 78 0.00 17.56 -0.54
C SER A 78 -1.44 17.98 -0.81
N LEU A 79 -2.28 18.16 0.21
CA LEU A 79 -3.60 18.74 0.01
C LEU A 79 -3.48 20.17 -0.53
N ALA A 80 -2.55 20.97 -0.01
CA ALA A 80 -2.27 22.29 -0.55
C ALA A 80 -1.75 22.22 -2.01
N PHE A 81 -0.82 21.31 -2.29
CA PHE A 81 -0.29 21.08 -3.64
C PHE A 81 -1.37 20.60 -4.61
N THR A 82 -2.27 19.72 -4.16
CA THR A 82 -3.40 19.20 -4.93
C THR A 82 -4.34 20.33 -5.33
N ASN A 83 -4.72 21.19 -4.39
CA ASN A 83 -5.56 22.35 -4.70
C ASN A 83 -4.85 23.26 -5.71
N TYR A 84 -3.57 23.53 -5.52
CA TYR A 84 -2.79 24.31 -6.49
C TYR A 84 -2.78 23.69 -7.89
N LEU A 85 -2.62 22.37 -8.01
CA LEU A 85 -2.64 21.68 -9.30
C LEU A 85 -4.01 21.73 -9.97
N VAL A 86 -5.08 21.61 -9.18
CA VAL A 86 -6.45 21.77 -9.66
C VAL A 86 -6.66 23.20 -10.17
N ASP A 87 -6.25 24.21 -9.41
CA ASP A 87 -6.35 25.63 -9.80
C ASP A 87 -5.51 25.95 -11.05
N ALA A 88 -4.35 25.32 -11.22
CA ALA A 88 -3.50 25.46 -12.40
C ALA A 88 -3.97 24.63 -13.61
N GLU A 89 -5.06 23.89 -13.46
CA GLU A 89 -5.65 22.98 -14.46
C GLU A 89 -4.66 21.93 -14.98
N VAL A 90 -3.65 21.59 -14.17
CA VAL A 90 -2.62 20.61 -14.55
C VAL A 90 -3.23 19.25 -14.85
N PRO A 91 -4.17 18.70 -14.07
CA PRO A 91 -4.78 17.42 -14.39
C PRO A 91 -5.55 17.42 -15.71
N VAL A 92 -6.19 18.55 -16.06
CA VAL A 92 -6.93 18.72 -17.33
C VAL A 92 -5.96 18.75 -18.51
N LYS A 93 -4.91 19.56 -18.42
CA LYS A 93 -3.84 19.62 -19.44
C LYS A 93 -3.13 18.28 -19.62
N LEU A 94 -2.88 17.57 -18.53
CA LEU A 94 -2.29 16.24 -18.55
C LEU A 94 -3.23 15.25 -19.25
N PHE A 95 -4.53 15.28 -18.94
CA PHE A 95 -5.53 14.45 -19.61
C PHE A 95 -5.58 14.72 -21.11
N GLU A 96 -5.65 15.99 -21.53
CA GLU A 96 -5.68 16.38 -22.95
C GLU A 96 -4.41 15.96 -23.69
N TRP A 97 -3.23 16.18 -23.09
CA TRP A 97 -1.95 15.74 -23.66
C TRP A 97 -1.88 14.23 -23.80
N THR A 98 -2.36 13.50 -22.78
CA THR A 98 -2.41 12.03 -22.78
C THR A 98 -3.34 11.56 -23.88
N ARG A 99 -4.56 12.12 -23.98
CA ARG A 99 -5.55 11.77 -25.00
C ARG A 99 -5.08 12.08 -26.43
N ALA A 100 -4.28 13.13 -26.61
CA ALA A 100 -3.69 13.46 -27.92
C ALA A 100 -2.66 12.43 -28.40
N HIS A 101 -2.06 11.64 -27.49
CA HIS A 101 -1.04 10.64 -27.81
C HIS A 101 -1.50 9.19 -27.56
N ILE A 102 -2.57 8.99 -26.80
CA ILE A 102 -3.07 7.70 -26.35
C ILE A 102 -4.59 7.69 -26.52
N ASP A 103 -5.07 6.99 -27.54
CA ASP A 103 -6.52 6.87 -27.77
C ASP A 103 -7.12 5.66 -27.02
N ASP A 104 -6.30 4.66 -26.72
CA ASP A 104 -6.74 3.36 -26.23
C ASP A 104 -6.54 3.18 -24.71
N ARG A 105 -7.59 2.71 -24.03
CA ARG A 105 -7.61 2.45 -22.59
C ARG A 105 -6.54 1.44 -22.15
N ILE A 106 -6.30 0.39 -22.93
CA ILE A 106 -5.32 -0.65 -22.60
C ILE A 106 -3.91 -0.05 -22.62
N THR A 107 -3.64 0.80 -23.60
CA THR A 107 -2.36 1.51 -23.70
C THR A 107 -2.14 2.47 -22.53
N PHE A 108 -3.17 3.21 -22.12
CA PHE A 108 -3.11 4.05 -20.92
C PHE A 108 -2.80 3.23 -19.67
N LEU A 109 -3.50 2.12 -19.45
CA LEU A 109 -3.27 1.24 -18.31
C LEU A 109 -1.87 0.62 -18.32
N ALA A 110 -1.34 0.24 -19.49
CA ALA A 110 0.03 -0.25 -19.62
C ALA A 110 1.05 0.81 -19.20
N LEU A 111 0.91 2.04 -19.70
CA LEU A 111 1.78 3.16 -19.34
C LEU A 111 1.67 3.50 -17.85
N LEU A 112 0.44 3.50 -17.31
CA LEU A 112 0.18 3.72 -15.90
C LEU A 112 0.92 2.70 -15.03
N ASN A 113 0.85 1.39 -15.36
CA ASN A 113 1.58 0.36 -14.64
C ASN A 113 3.10 0.61 -14.65
N VAL A 114 3.66 0.97 -15.81
CA VAL A 114 5.10 1.26 -15.92
C VAL A 114 5.48 2.48 -15.08
N VAL A 115 4.72 3.57 -15.17
CA VAL A 115 4.96 4.79 -14.38
C VAL A 115 4.86 4.50 -12.89
N LEU A 116 3.81 3.78 -12.46
CA LEU A 116 3.63 3.40 -11.06
C LEU A 116 4.74 2.47 -10.59
N LEU A 117 5.18 1.51 -11.40
CA LEU A 117 6.27 0.62 -11.02
C LEU A 117 7.58 1.40 -10.80
N ILE A 118 7.89 2.34 -11.70
CA ILE A 118 9.05 3.23 -11.55
C ILE A 118 8.90 4.05 -10.27
N LEU A 119 7.76 4.72 -10.09
CA LEU A 119 7.52 5.57 -8.91
C LEU A 119 7.58 4.77 -7.60
N GLY A 120 7.00 3.57 -7.56
CA GLY A 120 7.01 2.71 -6.38
C GLY A 120 8.41 2.17 -6.04
N ALA A 121 9.33 2.20 -6.99
CA ALA A 121 10.72 1.84 -6.76
C ALA A 121 11.54 2.99 -6.13
N PHE A 122 11.04 4.23 -6.15
CA PHE A 122 11.72 5.42 -5.60
C PHE A 122 11.00 6.07 -4.41
N LEU A 123 9.67 6.07 -4.43
CA LEU A 123 8.83 6.80 -3.48
C LEU A 123 8.18 5.84 -2.48
N ASP A 124 7.96 6.35 -1.27
CA ASP A 124 7.15 5.65 -0.29
C ASP A 124 5.66 5.60 -0.69
N ILE A 125 4.95 4.51 -0.40
CA ILE A 125 3.54 4.29 -0.80
C ILE A 125 2.66 5.47 -0.37
N PHE A 126 2.80 5.94 0.88
CA PHE A 126 1.96 7.03 1.37
C PHE A 126 2.27 8.33 0.65
N SER A 127 3.57 8.61 0.43
CA SER A 127 4.01 9.80 -0.29
C SER A 127 3.51 9.79 -1.74
N ALA A 128 3.65 8.66 -2.42
CA ALA A 128 3.20 8.48 -3.79
C ALA A 128 1.68 8.61 -3.93
N LEU A 129 0.91 7.96 -3.05
CA LEU A 129 -0.55 8.01 -3.07
C LEU A 129 -1.03 9.45 -2.95
N VAL A 130 -0.52 10.15 -1.95
CA VAL A 130 -0.93 11.49 -1.59
C VAL A 130 -0.60 12.51 -2.68
N ILE A 131 0.50 12.34 -3.42
CA ILE A 131 0.89 13.24 -4.52
C ILE A 131 0.26 12.84 -5.85
N MET A 132 0.27 11.55 -6.21
CA MET A 132 -0.04 11.10 -7.58
C MET A 132 -1.52 10.84 -7.80
N VAL A 133 -2.27 10.38 -6.80
CA VAL A 133 -3.69 10.06 -6.97
C VAL A 133 -4.50 11.26 -7.48
N PRO A 134 -4.32 12.48 -6.95
CA PRO A 134 -5.07 13.63 -7.46
C PRO A 134 -4.78 14.00 -8.92
N LEU A 135 -3.60 13.66 -9.45
CA LEU A 135 -3.26 13.87 -10.86
C LEU A 135 -3.82 12.74 -11.73
N LEU A 136 -3.70 11.49 -11.28
CA LEU A 136 -4.06 10.31 -12.06
C LEU A 136 -5.56 10.03 -12.06
N LEU A 137 -6.26 10.35 -10.98
CA LEU A 137 -7.70 10.11 -10.82
C LEU A 137 -8.54 10.80 -11.92
N PRO A 138 -8.43 12.11 -12.18
CA PRO A 138 -9.23 12.74 -13.23
C PRO A 138 -8.90 12.21 -14.62
N VAL A 139 -7.62 11.88 -14.89
CA VAL A 139 -7.19 11.27 -16.15
C VAL A 139 -7.84 9.88 -16.30
N ALA A 140 -7.75 9.04 -15.28
CA ALA A 140 -8.33 7.70 -15.27
C ALA A 140 -9.87 7.72 -15.42
N LEU A 141 -10.54 8.65 -14.75
CA LEU A 141 -11.98 8.89 -14.92
C LEU A 141 -12.32 9.25 -16.37
N GLY A 142 -11.48 10.05 -17.02
CA GLY A 142 -11.62 10.40 -18.44
C GLY A 142 -11.50 9.20 -19.41
N TYR A 143 -10.73 8.17 -19.04
CA TYR A 143 -10.70 6.88 -19.76
C TYR A 143 -11.80 5.91 -19.30
N GLY A 144 -12.68 6.31 -18.38
CA GLY A 144 -13.76 5.50 -17.84
C GLY A 144 -13.31 4.39 -16.87
N ILE A 145 -12.19 4.60 -16.18
CA ILE A 145 -11.68 3.72 -15.13
C ILE A 145 -12.30 4.12 -13.79
N SER A 146 -12.80 3.16 -13.01
CA SER A 146 -13.38 3.45 -11.70
C SER A 146 -12.29 3.87 -10.69
N PRO A 147 -12.60 4.78 -9.74
CA PRO A 147 -11.66 5.18 -8.70
C PRO A 147 -11.15 4.01 -7.85
N ILE A 148 -12.02 3.03 -7.60
CA ILE A 148 -11.69 1.82 -6.84
C ILE A 148 -10.66 0.99 -7.63
N HIS A 149 -10.89 0.78 -8.92
CA HIS A 149 -9.96 0.03 -9.76
C HIS A 149 -8.60 0.73 -9.87
N LEU A 150 -8.59 2.04 -10.06
CA LEU A 150 -7.36 2.84 -10.02
C LEU A 150 -6.62 2.65 -8.70
N GLY A 151 -7.32 2.71 -7.57
CA GLY A 151 -6.74 2.48 -6.24
C GLY A 151 -6.10 1.10 -6.11
N ILE A 152 -6.77 0.05 -6.60
CA ILE A 152 -6.23 -1.32 -6.58
C ILE A 152 -4.97 -1.43 -7.45
N ILE A 153 -5.01 -0.93 -8.69
CA ILE A 153 -3.85 -0.92 -9.59
C ILE A 153 -2.70 -0.13 -8.96
N PHE A 154 -2.99 1.03 -8.37
CA PHE A 154 -2.02 1.89 -7.72
C PHE A 154 -1.30 1.14 -6.60
N LEU A 155 -2.05 0.60 -5.63
CA LEU A 155 -1.48 -0.11 -4.49
C LEU A 155 -0.73 -1.38 -4.93
N ALA A 156 -1.27 -2.14 -5.87
CA ALA A 156 -0.63 -3.35 -6.36
C ALA A 156 0.72 -3.06 -7.07
N ASN A 157 0.79 -2.01 -7.88
CA ASN A 157 2.05 -1.59 -8.51
C ASN A 157 3.05 -1.00 -7.50
N MET A 158 2.58 -0.18 -6.55
CA MET A 158 3.45 0.35 -5.48
C MET A 158 4.09 -0.78 -4.68
N GLN A 159 3.31 -1.80 -4.31
CA GLN A 159 3.82 -2.97 -3.59
C GLN A 159 4.87 -3.75 -4.38
N LEU A 160 4.68 -3.84 -5.70
CA LEU A 160 5.66 -4.45 -6.60
C LEU A 160 6.94 -3.60 -6.71
N GLY A 161 6.79 -2.27 -6.76
CA GLY A 161 7.90 -1.32 -6.73
C GLY A 161 8.78 -1.44 -5.47
N TYR A 162 8.17 -1.68 -4.31
CA TYR A 162 8.90 -1.92 -3.04
C TYR A 162 9.77 -3.18 -3.03
N LEU A 163 9.49 -4.12 -3.94
CA LEU A 163 10.24 -5.35 -4.14
C LEU A 163 11.18 -5.25 -5.36
N THR A 164 11.20 -4.11 -6.07
CA THR A 164 12.02 -3.91 -7.26
C THR A 164 13.21 -2.98 -6.94
N PRO A 165 14.44 -3.29 -7.38
CA PRO A 165 15.59 -2.37 -7.26
C PRO A 165 15.29 -1.09 -8.04
N PRO A 166 15.38 0.12 -7.43
CA PRO A 166 16.59 0.70 -6.86
C PRO A 166 16.55 1.11 -5.37
N VAL A 167 15.39 1.42 -4.77
CA VAL A 167 15.26 1.67 -3.30
C VAL A 167 14.78 0.43 -2.56
N GLY A 168 13.95 -0.43 -3.19
CA GLY A 168 13.64 -1.80 -2.74
C GLY A 168 13.48 -2.00 -1.23
N LEU A 169 12.76 -1.11 -0.53
CA LEU A 169 12.76 -1.00 0.94
C LEU A 169 12.53 -2.35 1.64
N ASN A 170 11.63 -3.17 1.10
CA ASN A 170 11.37 -4.51 1.64
C ASN A 170 12.56 -5.45 1.50
N LEU A 171 13.30 -5.38 0.37
CA LEU A 171 14.52 -6.14 0.15
C LEU A 171 15.65 -5.69 1.09
N PHE A 172 15.76 -4.39 1.37
CA PHE A 172 16.76 -3.87 2.30
C PHE A 172 16.45 -4.26 3.76
N ILE A 173 15.20 -4.16 4.19
CA ILE A 173 14.79 -4.59 5.53
C ILE A 173 15.00 -6.11 5.69
N ALA A 174 14.66 -6.90 4.67
CA ALA A 174 14.92 -8.34 4.66
C ALA A 174 16.43 -8.65 4.70
N SER A 175 17.22 -8.00 3.86
CA SER A 175 18.69 -8.12 3.85
C SER A 175 19.30 -7.81 5.23
N TYR A 176 18.85 -6.75 5.88
CA TYR A 176 19.27 -6.40 7.24
C TYR A 176 18.86 -7.48 8.26
N ARG A 177 17.62 -7.98 8.19
CA ARG A 177 17.10 -9.01 9.10
C ARG A 177 17.80 -10.36 8.98
N PHE A 178 18.16 -10.75 7.76
CA PHE A 178 18.82 -12.03 7.44
C PHE A 178 20.35 -11.93 7.40
N GLN A 179 20.91 -10.71 7.50
CA GLN A 179 22.36 -10.44 7.39
C GLN A 179 22.96 -11.01 6.08
N ARG A 180 22.20 -10.92 5.00
CA ARG A 180 22.59 -11.40 3.65
C ARG A 180 22.65 -10.23 2.67
N PRO A 181 23.52 -10.26 1.66
CA PRO A 181 23.56 -9.19 0.66
C PRO A 181 22.22 -9.06 -0.06
N VAL A 182 21.82 -7.82 -0.37
CA VAL A 182 20.55 -7.50 -1.05
C VAL A 182 20.39 -8.28 -2.35
N GLU A 183 21.48 -8.53 -3.07
CA GLU A 183 21.47 -9.32 -4.31
C GLU A 183 21.02 -10.77 -4.09
N GLU A 184 21.45 -11.41 -3.00
CA GLU A 184 21.05 -12.78 -2.67
C GLU A 184 19.55 -12.84 -2.34
N VAL A 185 19.06 -11.85 -1.57
CA VAL A 185 17.63 -11.72 -1.23
C VAL A 185 16.79 -11.40 -2.48
N TYR A 186 17.29 -10.55 -3.36
CA TYR A 186 16.62 -10.22 -4.61
C TYR A 186 16.48 -11.44 -5.53
N ARG A 187 17.56 -12.20 -5.73
CA ARG A 187 17.51 -13.43 -6.54
C ARG A 187 16.54 -14.47 -5.95
N ALA A 188 16.46 -14.56 -4.63
CA ALA A 188 15.53 -15.46 -3.94
C ALA A 188 14.06 -15.01 -4.07
N THR A 189 13.80 -13.71 -4.18
CA THR A 189 12.43 -13.14 -4.26
C THR A 189 11.93 -12.96 -5.69
N LEU A 190 12.81 -13.03 -6.69
CA LEU A 190 12.50 -12.96 -8.12
C LEU A 190 11.32 -13.86 -8.57
N PRO A 191 11.21 -15.15 -8.17
CA PRO A 191 10.04 -15.96 -8.54
C PRO A 191 8.73 -15.40 -7.98
N PHE A 192 8.74 -14.85 -6.76
CA PHE A 192 7.56 -14.20 -6.17
C PHE A 192 7.24 -12.86 -6.85
N LEU A 193 8.26 -12.12 -7.26
CA LEU A 193 8.09 -10.88 -8.03
C LEU A 193 7.39 -11.16 -9.36
N LEU A 194 7.74 -12.25 -10.06
CA LEU A 194 7.05 -12.67 -11.28
C LEU A 194 5.59 -13.02 -11.03
N VAL A 195 5.29 -13.74 -9.94
CA VAL A 195 3.89 -14.05 -9.57
C VAL A 195 3.11 -12.77 -9.28
N LEU A 196 3.69 -11.83 -8.54
CA LEU A 196 3.06 -10.53 -8.26
C LEU A 196 2.88 -9.69 -9.52
N LEU A 197 3.83 -9.74 -10.46
CA LEU A 197 3.72 -9.05 -11.75
C LEU A 197 2.56 -9.60 -12.58
N VAL A 198 2.44 -10.93 -12.65
CA VAL A 198 1.30 -11.57 -13.29
C VAL A 198 -0.01 -11.18 -12.60
N ALA A 199 -0.04 -11.17 -11.26
CA ALA A 199 -1.22 -10.74 -10.52
C ALA A 199 -1.59 -9.27 -10.83
N VAL A 200 -0.63 -8.36 -10.90
CA VAL A 200 -0.86 -6.95 -11.28
C VAL A 200 -1.41 -6.82 -12.70
N LEU A 201 -0.87 -7.59 -13.65
CA LEU A 201 -1.37 -7.61 -15.03
C LEU A 201 -2.79 -8.17 -15.10
N LEU A 202 -3.08 -9.25 -14.36
CA LEU A 202 -4.42 -9.82 -14.26
C LEU A 202 -5.40 -8.81 -13.65
N ILE A 203 -5.03 -8.16 -12.55
CA ILE A 203 -5.82 -7.09 -11.93
C ILE A 203 -6.09 -5.97 -12.95
N THR A 204 -5.07 -5.54 -13.70
CA THR A 204 -5.20 -4.44 -14.66
C THR A 204 -6.12 -4.77 -15.82
N TYR A 205 -6.03 -6.00 -16.37
CA TYR A 205 -6.69 -6.34 -17.63
C TYR A 205 -7.91 -7.25 -17.51
N LEU A 206 -8.16 -7.91 -16.38
CA LEU A 206 -9.41 -8.66 -16.18
C LEU A 206 -10.50 -7.74 -15.63
N PRO A 207 -11.50 -7.37 -16.45
CA PRO A 207 -12.59 -6.53 -15.98
C PRO A 207 -13.44 -7.16 -14.89
N LEU A 208 -13.50 -8.49 -14.84
CA LEU A 208 -14.29 -9.24 -13.86
C LEU A 208 -13.91 -8.95 -12.40
N LEU A 209 -12.69 -8.45 -12.13
CA LEU A 209 -12.20 -8.19 -10.78
C LEU A 209 -12.61 -6.82 -10.22
N TRP A 210 -13.21 -5.94 -11.02
CA TRP A 210 -13.61 -4.58 -10.59
C TRP A 210 -15.08 -4.22 -10.85
N TYR A 211 -15.85 -5.07 -11.54
CA TYR A 211 -17.30 -4.90 -11.77
C TYR A 211 -18.18 -5.31 -10.56
N ALA A 212 -17.62 -5.46 -9.36
CA ALA A 212 -18.37 -5.81 -8.15
C ALA A 212 -18.96 -4.58 -7.46
#